data_AF-A0A0F9GZS8-F1
#
_entry.id   AF-A0A0F9GZS8-F1
#
_cell.length_a   1.000
_cell.length_b   1.000
_cell.length_c   1.000
_cell.angle_alpha   90.00
_cell.angle_beta   90.00
_cell.angle_gamma   90.00
#
_symmetry.space_group_name_H-M   'P 1'
#
loop_
_entity.id
_entity.type
_entity.pdbx_description
1 polymer ?
#
loop_
_entity_poly.entity_id
_entity_poly.type
_entity_poly.pdbx_seq_one_letter_code
_entity_poly.pdbx_strand_id
1 'polypeptide(L)' 'MVYNSDMRKAAFWAYFSVDYATFIYLAFFSGWSTEWWHHFAWLLPQIFLAQLWPLYWGVIHWLV' A
#
# COMPACT_ATOMS: atom_id res chain seq x y z
N MET A 1 -17.74 18.71 17.22
CA MET A 1 -17.06 18.74 15.90
C MET A 1 -17.77 17.75 14.99
N VAL A 2 -18.64 18.23 14.09
CA VAL A 2 -19.27 17.36 13.08
C VAL A 2 -18.15 16.96 12.12
N TYR A 3 -17.64 15.73 12.24
CA TYR A 3 -16.66 15.21 11.31
C TYR A 3 -17.32 15.15 9.93
N ASN A 4 -16.85 15.95 8.99
CA ASN A 4 -17.40 16.00 7.65
C ASN A 4 -17.18 14.63 6.99
N SER A 5 -18.28 13.91 6.74
CA SER A 5 -18.25 12.53 6.23
C SER A 5 -17.53 12.44 4.88
N ASP A 6 -17.51 13.54 4.12
CA ASP A 6 -16.80 13.65 2.85
C ASP A 6 -15.28 13.64 3.03
N MET A 7 -14.76 14.27 4.09
CA MET A 7 -13.31 14.25 4.38
C MET A 7 -12.84 12.84 4.78
N ARG A 8 -13.68 12.08 5.50
CA ARG A 8 -13.36 10.68 5.86
C ARG A 8 -13.32 9.78 4.62
N LYS A 9 -14.28 9.96 3.69
CA LYS A 9 -14.29 9.25 2.41
C LYS A 9 -13.07 9.60 1.56
N ALA A 10 -12.71 10.88 1.49
CA ALA A 10 -11.53 11.32 0.75
C ALA A 10 -10.24 10.71 1.31
N ALA A 11 -10.07 10.73 2.63
CA ALA A 11 -8.92 10.10 3.30
C ALA A 11 -8.87 8.58 3.08
N PHE A 12 -10.02 7.91 3.11
CA PHE A 12 -10.13 6.48 2.81
C PHE A 12 -9.69 6.19 1.37
N TRP A 13 -10.23 6.90 0.38
CA TRP A 13 -9.84 6.69 -1.02
C TRP A 13 -8.38 7.03 -1.30
N ALA A 14 -7.83 8.07 -0.66
CA ALA A 14 -6.42 8.41 -0.75
C ALA A 14 -5.54 7.27 -0.20
N TYR A 15 -5.91 6.69 0.95
CA TYR A 15 -5.20 5.55 1.52
C TYR A 15 -5.18 4.35 0.57
N PHE A 16 -6.35 3.95 0.04
CA PHE A 16 -6.44 2.82 -0.90
C PHE A 16 -5.72 3.07 -2.23
N SER A 17 -5.68 4.32 -2.67
CA SER A 17 -4.96 4.69 -3.90
C SER A 17 -3.44 4.56 -3.72
N VAL A 18 -2.90 4.96 -2.56
CA VAL A 18 -1.46 4.81 -2.23
C VAL A 18 -1.10 3.34 -1.99
N ASP A 19 -1.98 2.59 -1.32
CA ASP A 19 -1.85 1.13 -1.15
C ASP A 19 -1.75 0.41 -2.50
N TYR A 20 -2.71 0.68 -3.39
CA TYR A 20 -2.74 0.08 -4.72
C TYR A 20 -1.53 0.46 -5.58
N ALA A 21 -1.10 1.72 -5.54
CA ALA A 21 0.11 2.18 -6.23
C ALA A 21 1.37 1.48 -5.69
N THR A 22 1.45 1.28 -4.36
CA THR A 22 2.56 0.56 -3.73
C THR A 22 2.55 -0.91 -4.13
N PHE A 23 1.38 -1.54 -4.17
CA PHE A 23 1.26 -2.92 -4.65
C PHE A 23 1.76 -3.07 -6.09
N ILE A 24 1.35 -2.18 -7.01
CA ILE A 24 1.86 -2.18 -8.40
C ILE A 24 3.37 -1.98 -8.42
N TYR A 25 3.89 -1.02 -7.65
CA TYR A 25 5.33 -0.78 -7.58
C TYR A 25 6.08 -2.03 -7.11
N LEU A 26 5.60 -2.69 -6.07
CA LEU A 26 6.22 -3.91 -5.57
C LEU A 26 6.08 -5.06 -6.59
N ALA A 27 4.93 -5.23 -7.22
CA ALA A 27 4.64 -6.35 -8.11
C ALA A 27 5.49 -6.34 -9.37
N PHE A 28 5.80 -5.15 -9.88
CA PHE A 28 6.50 -4.98 -11.16
C PHE A 28 7.94 -4.48 -11.02
N PHE A 29 8.30 -3.82 -9.91
CA PHE A 29 9.60 -3.14 -9.79
C PHE A 29 10.46 -3.60 -8.60
N SER A 30 9.94 -4.37 -7.64
CA SER A 30 10.68 -4.78 -6.42
C SER A 30 11.61 -6.00 -6.60
N GLY A 31 11.65 -6.62 -7.78
CA GLY A 31 12.46 -7.82 -7.99
C GLY A 31 11.98 -8.59 -9.20
N TRP A 32 12.59 -8.33 -10.35
CA TRP A 32 12.24 -8.99 -11.61
C TRP A 32 12.80 -10.42 -11.61
N SER A 33 12.04 -11.36 -11.05
CA SER A 33 12.28 -12.79 -11.33
C SER A 33 11.73 -13.11 -12.72
N THR A 34 12.52 -13.75 -13.59
CA THR A 34 12.07 -14.21 -14.90
C THR A 34 11.05 -15.35 -14.84
N GLU A 35 10.91 -16.01 -13.69
CA GLU A 35 9.94 -17.07 -13.47
C GLU A 35 8.61 -16.51 -12.96
N TRP A 36 7.53 -16.80 -13.69
CA TRP A 36 6.19 -16.32 -13.38
C TRP A 36 5.65 -16.86 -12.04
N TRP A 37 6.08 -18.04 -11.62
CA TRP A 37 5.70 -18.64 -10.33
C TRP A 37 6.24 -17.88 -9.11
N HIS A 38 7.40 -17.23 -9.23
CA HIS A 38 7.91 -16.38 -8.17
C HIS A 38 6.95 -15.21 -7.89
N HIS A 39 6.33 -14.63 -8.92
CA HIS A 39 5.36 -13.55 -8.71
C HIS A 39 4.17 -14.00 -7.84
N PHE A 40 3.74 -15.26 -7.95
CA PHE A 40 2.68 -15.81 -7.07
C PHE A 40 3.15 -16.00 -5.63
N ALA A 41 4.36 -16.50 -5.41
CA ALA A 41 4.93 -16.65 -4.07
C ALA A 41 5.17 -15.28 -3.39
N TRP A 42 5.54 -14.27 -4.16
CA TRP A 42 5.79 -12.90 -3.69
C TRP A 42 4.52 -12.04 -3.59
N LEU A 43 3.39 -12.49 -4.15
CA LEU A 43 2.14 -11.73 -4.17
C LEU A 43 1.61 -11.47 -2.75
N LEU A 44 1.63 -12.49 -1.89
CA LEU A 44 1.19 -12.40 -0.49
C LEU A 44 2.04 -11.41 0.35
N PRO A 45 3.38 -11.54 0.36
CA PRO A 45 4.25 -10.56 1.01
C PRO A 45 4.02 -9.13 0.50
N GLN A 46 3.82 -8.97 -0.80
CA GLN A 46 3.67 -7.65 -1.39
C GLN A 46 2.31 -7.00 -1.11
N ILE A 47 1.23 -7.76 -1.02
CA ILE A 47 -0.06 -7.24 -0.51
C ILE A 47 0.10 -6.75 0.93
N PHE A 48 0.78 -7.52 1.77
CA PHE A 48 1.05 -7.13 3.16
C PHE A 48 1.92 -5.87 3.26
N LEU A 49 2.99 -5.79 2.47
CA LEU A 49 3.86 -4.61 2.41
C LEU A 49 3.12 -3.40 1.84
N ALA A 50 2.28 -3.57 0.82
CA ALA A 50 1.48 -2.50 0.25
C ALA A 50 0.55 -1.86 1.27
N GLN A 51 -0.04 -2.64 2.20
CA GLN A 51 -0.86 -2.11 3.29
C GLN A 51 -0.06 -1.46 4.40
N LEU A 52 1.11 -2.02 4.74
CA LEU A 52 1.95 -1.47 5.79
C LEU A 52 2.65 -0.18 5.37
N TRP A 53 2.88 0.02 4.08
CA TRP A 53 3.64 1.16 3.57
C TRP A 53 2.93 2.52 3.77
N PRO A 54 1.65 2.71 3.39
CA PRO A 54 0.92 3.93 3.71
C PRO A 54 0.78 4.16 5.22
N LEU A 55 0.63 3.08 6.00
CA LEU A 55 0.56 3.17 7.47
C LEU A 55 1.90 3.64 8.06
N TYR A 56 3.02 3.12 7.55
CA TYR A 56 4.35 3.54 7.97
C TYR A 56 4.54 5.03 7.70
N TRP A 57 4.35 5.49 6.48
CA TRP A 57 4.55 6.91 6.13
C TRP A 57 3.53 7.85 6.74
N GLY A 58 2.29 7.39 6.92
CA GLY A 58 1.19 8.21 7.46
C GLY A 58 1.20 8.33 8.98
N VAL A 59 1.74 7.33 9.70
CA VAL A 59 1.66 7.27 11.17
C VAL A 59 3.02 7.03 11.80
N ILE A 60 3.68 5.91 11.47
CA ILE A 60 4.88 5.47 12.19
C ILE A 60 6.08 6.40 11.95
N HIS A 61 6.26 6.86 10.71
CA HIS A 61 7.36 7.74 10.30
C HIS A 61 7.40 9.07 11.07
N TRP A 62 6.23 9.54 11.53
CA TRP A 62 6.13 10.80 12.29
C TRP A 62 6.12 10.61 13.80
N LEU A 63 6.03 9.36 14.29
CA LEU A 63 6.01 9.03 15.70
C LEU A 63 7.38 8.62 16.26
N VAL A 64 8.31 8.26 15.38
CA VAL A 64 9.70 7.88 15.69
C VAL A 64 10.62 9.04 15.33
#